data_AF-A0A2N0P0B7-F1
#
_entry.id   AF-A0A2N0P0B7-F1
#
_cell.length_a   1.000
_cell.length_b   1.000
_cell.length_c   1.000
_cell.angle_alpha   90.00
_cell.angle_beta   90.00
_cell.angle_gamma   90.00
#
_symmetry.space_group_name_H-M   'P 1'
#
loop_
_entity.id
_entity.type
_entity.pdbx_description
1 polymer ?
#
loop_
_entity_poly.entity_id
_entity_poly.type
_entity_poly.pdbx_seq_one_letter_code
_entity_poly.pdbx_strand_id
1 'polypeptide(L)'
;MFVNVSSFLRHYVPFFKNKADDLLQNVRFINKRLDEIIKRRRQTIENTPLNEPLTNDMLTSLITANTSRDVNHTKTVGGEALNRPMTDTEIRGIIFDGFLGGTDTTANTISFVTYYLAHNQDVKKKLIEEIDRIFQGLRLCPGRKLAMIELVCLIALFYRKYEIDLVDMNAPLKVINGGVTACGELLTKIKHRK
;
A
#
# COMPACT_ATOMS: atom_id res chain seq x y z
N MET A 1 13.77 -2.52 13.79
CA MET A 1 15.01 -1.87 14.29
C MET A 1 14.77 -1.03 15.55
N PHE A 2 13.93 0.01 15.52
CA PHE A 2 13.74 0.90 16.68
C PHE A 2 12.98 0.26 17.86
N VAL A 3 12.20 -0.79 17.58
CA VAL A 3 11.51 -1.61 18.60
C VAL A 3 12.44 -2.66 19.23
N ASN A 4 13.35 -3.23 18.43
CA ASN A 4 14.13 -4.41 18.83
C ASN A 4 15.56 -4.08 19.26
N VAL A 5 16.05 -2.86 18.97
CA VAL A 5 17.42 -2.42 19.28
C VAL A 5 17.35 -1.28 20.28
N SER A 6 18.06 -1.42 21.39
CA SER A 6 18.08 -0.41 22.46
C SER A 6 18.60 0.94 21.97
N SER A 7 18.19 2.01 22.65
CA SER A 7 18.64 3.37 22.31
C SER A 7 20.17 3.48 22.36
N PHE A 8 20.81 2.85 23.35
CA PHE A 8 22.27 2.85 23.49
C PHE A 8 22.96 2.31 22.22
N LEU A 9 22.58 1.11 21.77
CA LEU A 9 23.19 0.50 20.59
C LEU A 9 22.99 1.37 19.33
N ARG A 10 21.79 1.95 19.17
CA ARG A 10 21.46 2.83 18.03
C ARG A 10 22.25 4.14 18.01
N HIS A 11 22.78 4.63 19.12
CA HIS A 11 23.53 5.89 19.14
C HIS A 11 25.04 5.70 19.19
N TYR A 12 25.52 4.61 19.80
CA TYR A 12 26.93 4.46 20.14
C TYR A 12 27.66 3.33 19.39
N VAL A 13 26.95 2.31 18.87
CA VAL A 13 27.59 1.22 18.14
C VAL A 13 27.53 1.49 16.63
N PRO A 14 28.66 1.66 15.91
CA PRO A 14 28.68 2.14 14.53
C PRO A 14 27.75 1.38 13.56
N PHE A 15 27.69 0.05 13.64
CA PHE A 15 26.81 -0.75 12.78
C PHE A 15 25.32 -0.42 12.99
N PHE A 16 24.87 -0.36 14.24
CA PHE A 16 23.48 -0.04 14.57
C PHE A 16 23.18 1.44 14.40
N LYS A 17 24.17 2.31 14.62
CA LYS A 17 24.06 3.74 14.39
C LYS A 17 23.83 4.07 12.92
N ASN A 18 24.69 3.58 12.03
CA ASN A 18 24.56 3.83 10.59
C ASN A 18 23.21 3.36 10.06
N LYS A 19 22.76 2.15 10.43
CA LYS A 19 21.43 1.66 10.05
C LYS A 19 20.28 2.49 10.62
N ALA A 20 20.44 3.06 11.82
CA ALA A 20 19.41 3.88 12.46
C ALA A 20 19.33 5.25 11.78
N ASP A 21 20.49 5.83 11.47
CA ASP A 21 20.62 7.09 10.75
C ASP A 21 20.03 6.97 9.34
N ASP A 22 20.33 5.90 8.61
CA ASP A 22 19.74 5.61 7.29
C ASP A 22 18.22 5.51 7.36
N LEU A 23 17.69 4.78 8.36
CA LEU A 23 16.24 4.66 8.51
C LEU A 23 15.58 6.00 8.84
N LEU A 24 16.20 6.79 9.73
CA LEU A 24 15.71 8.13 10.08
C LEU A 24 15.75 9.06 8.87
N GLN A 25 16.80 9.00 8.05
CA GLN A 25 16.89 9.78 6.82
C GLN A 25 15.78 9.41 5.84
N ASN A 26 15.50 8.11 5.66
CA ASN A 26 14.41 7.63 4.82
C ASN A 26 13.04 8.08 5.34
N VAL A 27 12.78 7.96 6.65
CA VAL A 27 11.53 8.45 7.26
C VAL A 27 11.38 9.96 7.08
N ARG A 28 12.46 10.74 7.28
CA ARG A 28 12.44 12.19 7.05
C ARG A 28 12.14 12.54 5.59
N PHE A 29 12.74 11.81 4.66
CA PHE A 29 12.48 11.99 3.23
C PHE A 29 11.01 11.71 2.89
N ILE A 30 10.47 10.58 3.33
CA ILE A 30 9.07 10.21 3.11
C ILE A 30 8.14 11.27 3.71
N ASN A 31 8.37 11.64 4.98
CA ASN A 31 7.55 12.65 5.65
C ASN A 31 7.55 13.97 4.88
N LYS A 32 8.73 14.44 4.46
CA LYS A 32 8.84 15.66 3.65
C LYS A 32 8.02 15.57 2.35
N ARG A 33 8.08 14.43 1.65
CA ARG A 33 7.31 14.23 0.41
C ARG A 33 5.81 14.21 0.65
N LEU A 34 5.36 13.57 1.71
CA LEU A 34 3.95 13.55 2.08
C LEU A 34 3.45 14.93 2.49
N ASP A 35 4.24 15.68 3.28
CA ASP A 35 3.93 17.05 3.67
C ASP A 35 3.82 17.97 2.42
N GLU A 36 4.71 17.80 1.43
CA GLU A 36 4.64 18.50 0.13
C GLU A 36 3.37 18.17 -0.67
N ILE A 37 2.89 16.92 -0.61
CA ILE A 37 1.64 16.49 -1.26
C ILE A 37 0.43 17.09 -0.55
N ILE A 38 0.37 17.00 0.79
CA ILE A 38 -0.71 17.55 1.61
C ILE A 38 -0.80 19.06 1.42
N LYS A 39 0.33 19.77 1.50
CA LYS A 39 0.39 21.23 1.34
C LYS A 39 -0.14 21.66 -0.02
N ARG A 40 0.31 21.00 -1.11
CA ARG A 40 -0.19 21.30 -2.46
C ARG A 40 -1.71 21.10 -2.54
N ARG A 41 -2.23 20.01 -1.97
CA ARG A 41 -3.67 19.76 -2.02
C ARG A 41 -4.47 20.76 -1.20
N ARG A 42 -4.01 21.14 -0.01
CA ARG A 42 -4.63 22.19 0.81
C ARG A 42 -4.71 23.52 0.05
N GLN A 43 -3.62 23.93 -0.61
CA GLN A 43 -3.61 25.14 -1.43
C GLN A 43 -4.62 25.06 -2.58
N THR A 44 -4.71 23.93 -3.27
CA THR A 44 -5.74 23.74 -4.31
C THR A 44 -7.14 23.91 -3.73
N ILE A 45 -7.42 23.27 -2.58
CA ILE A 45 -8.70 23.34 -1.90
C ILE A 45 -9.01 24.80 -1.51
N GLU A 46 -8.11 25.49 -0.82
CA GLU A 46 -8.26 26.89 -0.40
C GLU A 46 -8.52 27.86 -1.56
N ASN A 47 -7.87 27.63 -2.71
CA ASN A 47 -8.05 28.44 -3.90
C ASN A 47 -9.32 28.10 -4.70
N THR A 48 -9.96 26.96 -4.45
CA THR A 48 -11.25 26.61 -5.08
C THR A 48 -12.40 27.32 -4.36
N PRO A 49 -13.21 28.12 -5.07
CA PRO A 49 -14.40 28.78 -4.52
C PRO A 49 -15.36 27.82 -3.81
N LEU A 50 -16.09 28.30 -2.79
CA LEU A 50 -17.00 27.47 -1.99
C LEU A 50 -18.18 26.88 -2.77
N ASN A 51 -18.58 27.53 -3.87
CA ASN A 51 -19.66 27.10 -4.75
C ASN A 51 -19.19 26.07 -5.80
N GLU A 52 -17.87 25.82 -5.91
CA GLU A 52 -17.32 24.84 -6.84
C GLU A 52 -17.06 23.50 -6.15
N PRO A 53 -17.34 22.37 -6.84
CA PRO A 53 -17.10 21.04 -6.28
C PRO A 53 -15.60 20.74 -6.19
N LEU A 54 -15.20 20.09 -5.10
CA LEU A 54 -13.86 19.53 -4.95
C LEU A 54 -13.75 18.15 -5.60
N THR A 55 -12.53 17.72 -5.91
CA THR A 55 -12.27 16.37 -6.43
C THR A 55 -12.56 15.31 -5.37
N ASN A 56 -13.22 14.22 -5.77
CA ASN A 56 -13.51 13.09 -4.88
C ASN A 56 -12.34 12.11 -4.80
N ASP A 57 -11.25 12.54 -4.17
CA ASP A 57 -10.09 11.69 -3.87
C ASP A 57 -9.89 11.55 -2.35
N MET A 58 -9.17 10.50 -1.95
CA MET A 58 -8.94 10.17 -0.54
C MET A 58 -8.30 11.34 0.23
N LEU A 59 -7.34 12.03 -0.38
CA LEU A 59 -6.64 13.14 0.28
C LEU A 59 -7.58 14.31 0.56
N THR A 60 -8.46 14.61 -0.40
CA THR A 60 -9.48 15.64 -0.25
C THR A 60 -10.43 15.29 0.88
N SER A 61 -10.95 14.06 0.90
CA SER A 61 -11.82 13.60 1.98
C SER A 61 -11.16 13.70 3.35
N LEU A 62 -9.87 13.38 3.47
CA LEU A 62 -9.12 13.50 4.72
C LEU A 62 -8.89 14.96 5.14
N ILE A 63 -8.61 15.86 4.19
CA ILE A 63 -8.40 17.29 4.47
C ILE A 63 -9.70 17.99 4.84
N THR A 64 -10.81 17.66 4.17
CA THR A 64 -12.10 18.31 4.39
C THR A 64 -12.93 17.64 5.49
N ALA A 65 -12.51 16.47 5.99
CA ALA A 65 -13.16 15.81 7.12
C ALA A 65 -13.36 16.78 8.30
N ASN A 66 -14.59 16.83 8.81
CA ASN A 66 -15.02 17.73 9.90
C ASN A 66 -14.86 19.23 9.60
N THR A 67 -14.84 19.62 8.32
CA THR A 67 -14.88 21.03 7.89
C THR A 67 -16.25 21.38 7.29
N SER A 68 -16.47 22.66 6.96
CA SER A 68 -17.66 23.09 6.21
C SER A 68 -17.76 22.49 4.80
N ARG A 69 -16.66 21.94 4.27
CA ARG A 69 -16.62 21.24 2.97
C ARG A 69 -16.60 19.72 3.10
N ASP A 70 -16.91 19.18 4.28
CA ASP A 70 -17.13 17.76 4.44
C ASP A 70 -18.44 17.33 3.77
N VAL A 71 -18.37 16.31 2.93
CA VAL A 71 -19.56 15.70 2.29
C VAL A 71 -20.25 14.70 3.21
N ASN A 72 -19.58 14.24 4.28
CA ASN A 72 -20.13 13.30 5.23
C ASN A 72 -20.78 14.02 6.43
N HIS A 73 -21.95 13.52 6.85
CA HIS A 73 -22.72 14.11 7.95
C HIS A 73 -22.40 13.49 9.32
N THR A 74 -21.68 12.36 9.35
CA THR A 74 -21.43 11.60 10.58
C THR A 74 -20.28 12.23 11.36
N LYS A 75 -20.62 13.06 12.33
CA LYS A 75 -19.66 13.75 13.21
C LYS A 75 -19.27 12.95 14.45
N THR A 76 -19.75 11.72 14.63
CA THR A 76 -19.56 10.96 15.87
C THR A 76 -18.96 9.59 15.63
N VAL A 77 -17.85 9.29 16.33
CA VAL A 77 -17.25 7.96 16.40
C VAL A 77 -17.17 7.59 17.89
N GLY A 78 -17.83 6.52 18.31
CA GLY A 78 -17.83 6.10 19.72
C GLY A 78 -18.55 7.04 20.69
N GLY A 79 -19.40 7.95 20.21
CA GLY A 79 -20.13 8.92 21.03
C GLY A 79 -19.43 10.27 21.19
N GLU A 80 -18.19 10.41 20.73
CA GLU A 80 -17.48 11.69 20.72
C GLU A 80 -17.69 12.43 19.40
N ALA A 81 -18.02 13.72 19.49
CA ALA A 81 -18.15 14.59 18.33
C ALA A 81 -16.75 14.99 17.80
N LEU A 82 -16.40 14.51 16.61
CA LEU A 82 -15.24 14.92 15.84
C LEU A 82 -15.53 16.30 15.24
N ASN A 83 -15.33 17.34 16.03
CA ASN A 83 -15.61 18.72 15.62
C ASN A 83 -14.41 19.46 15.05
N ARG A 84 -13.23 18.84 15.01
CA ARG A 84 -12.01 19.46 14.49
C ARG A 84 -11.55 18.84 13.16
N PRO A 85 -10.96 19.63 12.26
CA PRO A 85 -10.25 19.10 11.11
C PRO A 85 -9.12 18.14 11.52
N MET A 86 -8.80 17.21 10.63
CA MET A 86 -7.65 16.33 10.82
C MET A 86 -6.34 17.14 10.73
N THR A 87 -5.39 16.80 11.59
CA THR A 87 -4.05 17.39 11.57
C THR A 87 -3.23 16.80 10.43
N ASP A 88 -2.23 17.55 9.95
CA ASP A 88 -1.35 17.07 8.88
C ASP A 88 -0.59 15.79 9.28
N THR A 89 -0.31 15.60 10.57
CA THR A 89 0.32 14.36 11.05
C THR A 89 -0.62 13.15 10.96
N GLU A 90 -1.90 13.32 11.31
CA GLU A 90 -2.92 12.26 11.16
C GLU A 90 -3.15 11.93 9.69
N ILE A 91 -3.30 12.96 8.86
CA ILE A 91 -3.49 12.80 7.41
C ILE A 91 -2.28 12.11 6.79
N ARG A 92 -1.06 12.52 7.14
CA ARG A 92 0.18 11.88 6.68
C ARG A 92 0.23 10.41 7.04
N GLY A 93 -0.13 10.06 8.28
CA GLY A 93 -0.17 8.67 8.74
C GLY A 93 -1.10 7.82 7.88
N ILE A 94 -2.33 8.29 7.64
CA ILE A 94 -3.33 7.54 6.86
C ILE A 94 -2.90 7.40 5.39
N ILE A 95 -2.37 8.46 4.77
CA ILE A 95 -1.87 8.38 3.39
C ILE A 95 -0.71 7.39 3.29
N PHE A 96 0.21 7.44 4.24
CA PHE A 96 1.36 6.55 4.27
C PHE A 96 0.92 5.09 4.40
N ASP A 97 -0.02 4.81 5.30
CA ASP A 97 -0.61 3.47 5.46
C ASP A 97 -1.31 3.01 4.17
N GLY A 98 -2.03 3.90 3.48
CA GLY A 98 -2.64 3.60 2.18
C GLY A 98 -1.62 3.22 1.11
N PHE A 99 -0.51 3.97 0.99
CA PHE A 99 0.55 3.67 0.03
C PHE A 99 1.28 2.36 0.34
N LEU A 100 1.65 2.14 1.60
CA LEU A 100 2.32 0.91 2.02
C LEU A 100 1.41 -0.31 1.82
N GLY A 101 0.16 -0.20 2.25
CA GLY A 101 -0.81 -1.30 2.16
C GLY A 101 -1.14 -1.68 0.73
N GLY A 102 -1.22 -0.72 -0.20
CA GLY A 102 -1.60 -0.97 -1.59
C GLY A 102 -0.44 -1.40 -2.51
N THR A 103 0.77 -0.87 -2.31
CA THR A 103 1.85 -1.06 -3.29
C THR A 103 2.53 -2.41 -3.14
N ASP A 104 3.06 -2.70 -1.93
CA ASP A 104 3.89 -3.89 -1.71
C ASP A 104 3.08 -5.18 -1.78
N THR A 105 1.84 -5.15 -1.26
CA THR A 105 0.99 -6.35 -1.18
C THR A 105 0.53 -6.82 -2.56
N THR A 106 0.05 -5.91 -3.42
CA THR A 106 -0.40 -6.24 -4.78
C THR A 106 0.78 -6.68 -5.64
N ALA A 107 1.90 -5.95 -5.64
CA ALA A 107 3.09 -6.30 -6.42
C ALA A 107 3.62 -7.70 -6.07
N ASN A 108 3.75 -7.95 -4.77
CA ASN A 108 4.19 -9.24 -4.25
C ASN A 108 3.22 -10.38 -4.63
N THR A 109 1.92 -10.14 -4.52
CA THR A 109 0.90 -11.12 -4.90
C THR A 109 0.98 -11.45 -6.39
N ILE A 110 1.19 -10.47 -7.26
CA ILE A 110 1.39 -10.70 -8.70
C ILE A 110 2.60 -11.62 -8.93
N SER A 111 3.71 -11.42 -8.21
CA SER A 111 4.88 -12.31 -8.32
C SER A 111 4.57 -13.75 -7.92
N PHE A 112 3.87 -13.97 -6.81
CA PHE A 112 3.43 -15.31 -6.40
C PHE A 112 2.51 -15.93 -7.45
N VAL A 113 1.50 -15.18 -7.92
CA VAL A 113 0.58 -15.66 -8.95
C VAL A 113 1.33 -16.04 -10.22
N THR A 114 2.29 -15.22 -10.65
CA THR A 114 3.10 -15.54 -11.83
C THR A 114 3.89 -16.83 -11.67
N TYR A 115 4.53 -17.03 -10.50
CA TYR A 115 5.25 -18.27 -10.21
C TYR A 115 4.32 -19.49 -10.22
N TYR A 116 3.16 -19.41 -9.56
CA TYR A 116 2.23 -20.54 -9.46
C TYR A 116 1.49 -20.84 -10.77
N LEU A 117 1.12 -19.82 -11.54
CA LEU A 117 0.49 -20.01 -12.86
C LEU A 117 1.45 -20.65 -13.87
N ALA A 118 2.75 -20.35 -13.78
CA ALA A 118 3.76 -21.02 -14.62
C ALA A 118 3.86 -22.52 -14.31
N HIS A 119 3.56 -22.93 -13.08
CA HIS A 119 3.67 -24.33 -12.66
C HIS A 119 2.36 -25.12 -12.77
N ASN A 120 1.17 -24.50 -12.66
CA ASN A 120 -0.11 -25.24 -12.65
C ASN A 120 -1.32 -24.37 -13.07
N GLN A 121 -2.08 -24.79 -14.09
CA GLN A 121 -3.32 -24.08 -14.50
C GLN A 121 -4.52 -24.32 -13.56
N ASP A 122 -4.60 -25.45 -12.86
CA ASP A 122 -5.74 -25.82 -12.00
C ASP A 122 -5.76 -25.07 -10.65
N VAL A 123 -4.64 -24.47 -10.26
CA VAL A 123 -4.43 -23.81 -8.95
C VAL A 123 -5.10 -22.44 -8.87
N LYS A 124 -5.45 -21.84 -10.01
CA LYS A 124 -6.12 -20.52 -10.09
C LYS A 124 -7.43 -20.47 -9.29
N LYS A 125 -8.23 -21.54 -9.32
CA LYS A 125 -9.52 -21.61 -8.63
C LYS A 125 -9.34 -21.68 -7.10
N LYS A 126 -8.38 -22.48 -6.64
CA LYS A 126 -8.04 -22.62 -5.23
C LYS A 126 -7.46 -21.33 -4.62
N LEU A 127 -6.68 -20.57 -5.38
CA LEU A 127 -6.15 -19.27 -4.95
C LEU A 127 -7.27 -18.29 -4.59
N ILE A 128 -8.32 -18.20 -5.42
CA ILE A 128 -9.47 -17.31 -5.18
C ILE A 128 -10.21 -17.72 -3.90
N GLU A 129 -10.42 -19.03 -3.71
CA GLU A 129 -11.05 -19.59 -2.51
C GLU A 129 -10.23 -19.33 -1.24
N GLU A 130 -8.90 -19.41 -1.30
CA GLU A 130 -8.02 -19.12 -0.16
C GLU A 130 -7.96 -17.63 0.19
N ILE A 131 -7.93 -16.74 -0.80
CA ILE A 131 -8.05 -15.29 -0.58
C ILE A 131 -9.36 -14.99 0.14
N ASP A 132 -10.48 -15.51 -0.35
CA ASP A 132 -11.80 -15.24 0.24
C ASP A 132 -11.96 -15.84 1.66
N ARG A 133 -11.22 -16.91 1.98
CA ARG A 133 -11.21 -17.53 3.31
C ARG A 133 -10.36 -16.76 4.32
N ILE A 134 -9.20 -16.22 3.91
CA ILE A 134 -8.25 -15.56 4.82
C ILE A 134 -8.73 -14.15 5.22
N PHE A 135 -9.44 -13.45 4.33
CA PHE A 135 -9.89 -12.08 4.57
C PHE A 135 -11.35 -12.02 5.07
N GLN A 136 -11.66 -12.59 6.25
CA GLN A 136 -12.97 -12.48 6.90
C GLN A 136 -12.84 -11.90 8.33
N GLY A 137 -13.70 -10.93 8.72
CA GLY A 137 -13.79 -10.41 10.09
C GLY A 137 -13.84 -8.87 10.24
N LEU A 138 -13.84 -8.35 11.48
CA LEU A 138 -13.90 -6.91 11.78
C LEU A 138 -12.64 -6.11 11.37
N ARG A 139 -11.54 -6.80 11.05
CA ARG A 139 -10.28 -6.22 10.54
C ARG A 139 -10.08 -6.52 9.06
N LEU A 140 -11.16 -6.42 8.27
CA LEU A 140 -11.12 -6.57 6.83
C LEU A 140 -10.18 -5.52 6.22
N CYS A 141 -9.36 -5.95 5.26
CA CYS A 141 -8.52 -5.04 4.50
C CYS A 141 -9.44 -4.03 3.76
N PRO A 142 -9.33 -2.72 4.05
CA PRO A 142 -10.16 -1.72 3.38
C PRO A 142 -9.89 -1.66 1.88
N GLY A 143 -8.67 -2.02 1.47
CA GLY A 143 -8.24 -2.11 0.07
C GLY A 143 -8.65 -3.39 -0.66
N ARG A 144 -9.31 -4.38 -0.03
CA ARG A 144 -9.58 -5.70 -0.65
C ARG A 144 -10.22 -5.59 -2.04
N LYS A 145 -11.27 -4.77 -2.18
CA LYS A 145 -11.98 -4.62 -3.46
C LYS A 145 -11.06 -4.03 -4.54
N LEU A 146 -10.28 -3.01 -4.18
CA LEU A 146 -9.33 -2.39 -5.09
C LEU A 146 -8.23 -3.38 -5.49
N ALA A 147 -7.63 -4.07 -4.52
CA ALA A 147 -6.59 -5.08 -4.75
C ALA A 147 -7.09 -6.21 -5.68
N MET A 148 -8.31 -6.72 -5.47
CA MET A 148 -8.86 -7.75 -6.36
C MET A 148 -9.07 -7.25 -7.79
N ILE A 149 -9.53 -6.02 -7.96
CA ILE A 149 -9.67 -5.40 -9.30
C ILE A 149 -8.29 -5.26 -9.95
N GLU A 150 -7.32 -4.69 -9.24
CA GLU A 150 -5.94 -4.54 -9.73
C GLU A 150 -5.33 -5.88 -10.14
N LEU A 151 -5.42 -6.90 -9.27
CA LEU A 151 -4.89 -8.24 -9.55
C LEU A 151 -5.55 -8.85 -10.79
N VAL A 152 -6.88 -8.87 -10.86
CA VAL A 152 -7.61 -9.48 -11.99
C VAL A 152 -7.30 -8.73 -13.28
N CYS A 153 -7.37 -7.39 -13.27
CA CYS A 153 -7.12 -6.59 -14.46
C CYS A 153 -5.67 -6.71 -14.93
N LEU A 154 -4.69 -6.56 -14.03
CA LEU A 154 -3.28 -6.62 -14.39
C LEU A 154 -2.90 -8.02 -14.87
N ILE A 155 -3.24 -9.07 -14.14
CA ILE A 155 -2.94 -10.46 -14.55
C ILE A 155 -3.62 -10.76 -15.89
N ALA A 156 -4.90 -10.39 -16.07
CA ALA A 156 -5.60 -10.64 -17.34
C ALA A 156 -4.95 -9.89 -18.51
N LEU A 157 -4.63 -8.60 -18.34
CA LEU A 157 -4.01 -7.80 -19.39
C LEU A 157 -2.59 -8.29 -19.73
N PHE A 158 -1.82 -8.66 -18.71
CA PHE A 158 -0.45 -9.09 -18.88
C PHE A 158 -0.36 -10.46 -19.58
N TYR A 159 -1.14 -11.45 -19.13
CA TYR A 159 -1.16 -12.78 -19.75
C TYR A 159 -1.93 -12.86 -21.07
N ARG A 160 -2.81 -11.89 -21.34
CA ARG A 160 -3.45 -11.75 -22.66
C ARG A 160 -2.44 -11.28 -23.71
N LYS A 161 -1.58 -10.33 -23.35
CA LYS A 161 -0.63 -9.70 -24.29
C LYS A 161 0.71 -10.42 -24.35
N TYR A 162 1.12 -11.07 -23.28
CA TYR A 162 2.45 -11.67 -23.16
C TYR A 162 2.38 -13.15 -22.79
N GLU A 163 3.28 -13.91 -23.39
CA GLU A 163 3.68 -15.23 -22.91
C GLU A 163 4.80 -15.04 -21.87
N ILE A 164 4.62 -15.63 -20.69
CA ILE A 164 5.51 -15.41 -19.55
C ILE A 164 5.95 -16.78 -19.04
N ASP A 165 7.25 -17.04 -19.20
CA ASP A 165 7.90 -18.26 -18.73
C ASP A 165 8.86 -17.93 -17.60
N LEU A 166 9.07 -18.87 -16.67
CA LEU A 166 10.16 -18.74 -15.72
C LEU A 166 11.49 -18.94 -16.44
N VAL A 167 12.53 -18.21 -16.02
CA VAL A 167 13.89 -18.44 -16.55
C VAL A 167 14.37 -19.85 -16.21
N ASP A 168 14.06 -20.32 -15.01
CA ASP A 168 14.30 -21.67 -14.52
C ASP A 168 13.00 -22.21 -13.86
N MET A 169 12.45 -23.28 -14.42
CA MET A 169 11.21 -23.90 -13.94
C MET A 169 11.42 -24.80 -12.71
N ASN A 170 12.66 -25.18 -12.40
CA ASN A 170 12.96 -26.08 -11.29
C ASN A 170 13.48 -25.33 -10.05
N ALA A 171 13.79 -24.04 -10.20
CA ALA A 171 14.27 -23.22 -9.11
C ALA A 171 13.14 -22.96 -8.09
N PRO A 172 13.39 -23.20 -6.78
CA PRO A 172 12.41 -22.89 -5.75
C PRO A 172 12.21 -21.38 -5.62
N LEU A 173 10.98 -20.96 -5.32
CA LEU A 173 10.67 -19.56 -5.06
C LEU A 173 11.47 -19.05 -3.85
N LYS A 174 12.25 -17.98 -4.05
CA LYS A 174 12.96 -17.31 -2.97
C LYS A 174 11.97 -16.46 -2.17
N VAL A 175 11.66 -16.92 -0.96
CA VAL A 175 10.73 -16.23 -0.05
C VAL A 175 11.48 -15.58 1.08
N ILE A 176 11.17 -14.31 1.36
CA ILE A 176 11.69 -13.53 2.48
C ILE A 176 10.56 -13.37 3.50
N ASN A 177 10.75 -13.90 4.70
CA ASN A 177 9.78 -13.80 5.79
C ASN A 177 10.11 -12.62 6.71
N GLY A 178 9.13 -11.76 6.96
CA GLY A 178 9.22 -10.61 7.85
C GLY A 178 7.85 -10.22 8.39
N GLY A 179 7.52 -8.92 8.36
CA GLY A 179 6.15 -8.45 8.65
C GLY A 179 5.11 -8.90 7.60
N VAL A 180 5.57 -9.22 6.39
CA VAL A 180 4.82 -9.82 5.30
C VAL A 180 5.72 -10.88 4.65
N THR A 181 5.14 -11.94 4.11
CA THR A 181 5.85 -12.93 3.28
C THR A 181 6.03 -12.35 1.87
N ALA A 182 7.27 -12.07 1.47
CA ALA A 182 7.57 -11.44 0.19
C ALA A 182 8.37 -12.36 -0.75
N CYS A 183 8.11 -12.24 -2.04
CA CYS A 183 8.92 -12.80 -3.12
C CYS A 183 10.21 -11.98 -3.21
N GLY A 184 11.36 -12.62 -3.00
CA GLY A 184 12.66 -11.95 -3.03
C GLY A 184 13.12 -11.62 -4.45
N GLU A 185 13.30 -12.65 -5.27
CA GLU A 185 13.70 -12.49 -6.67
C GLU A 185 13.01 -13.56 -7.52
N LEU A 186 12.38 -13.12 -8.62
CA LEU A 186 11.72 -14.00 -9.58
C LEU A 186 12.08 -13.53 -11.00
N LEU A 187 12.89 -14.34 -11.69
CA LEU A 187 13.33 -14.03 -13.05
C LEU A 187 12.39 -14.69 -14.05
N THR A 188 11.82 -13.88 -14.95
CA THR A 188 10.87 -14.32 -15.98
C THR A 188 11.32 -13.89 -17.37
N LYS A 189 11.01 -14.72 -18.37
CA LYS A 189 11.13 -14.40 -19.79
C LYS A 189 9.76 -13.95 -20.28
N ILE A 190 9.70 -12.76 -20.86
CA ILE A 190 8.45 -12.16 -21.35
C ILE A 190 8.55 -12.02 -22.88
N LYS A 191 7.59 -12.60 -23.60
CA LYS A 191 7.47 -12.50 -25.07
C LYS A 191 6.11 -11.95 -25.44
N HIS A 192 6.04 -11.14 -26.49
CA HIS A 192 4.74 -10.70 -27.01
C HIS A 192 4.00 -11.88 -27.65
N ARG A 193 2.75 -12.10 -27.26
CA ARG A 193 1.90 -13.13 -27.84
C ARG A 193 1.46 -12.66 -29.23
N LYS A 194 1.71 -13.47 -30.26
CA LYS A 194 1.27 -13.17 -31.64
C LYS A 194 -0.24 -13.31 -31.78
#